data_AF-A0A973M8S4-F1
#
_entry.id   AF-A0A973M8S4-F1
#
_cell.length_a   1.000
_cell.length_b   1.000
_cell.length_c   1.000
_cell.angle_alpha   90.00
_cell.angle_beta   90.00
_cell.angle_gamma   90.00
#
_symmetry.space_group_name_H-M   'P 1'
#
loop_
_entity.id
_entity.type
_entity.pdbx_description
1 polymer ?
#
loop_
_entity_poly.entity_id
_entity_poly.type
_entity_poly.pdbx_seq_one_letter_code
_entity_poly.pdbx_strand_id
1 'polypeptide(L)'
;MREALIGKDLFADPAWDMLLQLYAAFLSQRRISTGELILASGVPSTTGLRWIQKLELVGLANRAVDPLDGRRVWAEISEEGALKMRILFDTIAWSS
;
A
#
# COMPACT_ATOMS: atom_id res chain seq x y z
N MET A 1 -19.01 12.95 -7.46
CA MET A 1 -20.34 12.62 -8.04
C MET A 1 -20.69 11.12 -7.98
N ARG A 2 -19.73 10.18 -7.97
CA ARG A 2 -20.01 8.75 -7.64
C ARG A 2 -20.06 8.47 -6.12
N GLU A 3 -19.25 9.20 -5.35
CA GLU A 3 -19.12 9.06 -3.89
C GLU A 3 -20.34 9.52 -3.06
N ALA A 4 -21.23 10.34 -3.63
CA ALA A 4 -22.40 10.85 -2.91
C ALA A 4 -23.60 9.89 -2.96
N LEU A 5 -23.57 8.89 -3.84
CA LEU A 5 -24.69 7.99 -4.12
C LEU A 5 -24.53 6.61 -3.47
N ILE A 6 -23.30 6.21 -3.14
CA ILE A 6 -22.96 4.89 -2.62
C ILE A 6 -22.03 5.15 -1.44
N GLY A 7 -22.54 4.98 -0.22
CA GLY A 7 -21.85 5.38 1.00
C GLY A 7 -20.39 4.93 1.05
N LYS A 8 -19.56 5.74 1.73
CA LYS A 8 -18.13 5.52 1.99
C LYS A 8 -17.79 4.15 2.60
N ASP A 9 -18.80 3.43 3.08
CA ASP A 9 -18.69 2.15 3.77
C ASP A 9 -18.72 0.92 2.83
N LEU A 10 -18.79 1.13 1.50
CA LEU A 10 -18.87 0.03 0.53
C LEU A 10 -17.59 -0.22 -0.29
N PHE A 11 -16.63 0.72 -0.33
CA PHE A 11 -15.47 0.59 -1.21
C PHE A 11 -14.18 1.15 -0.59
N ALA A 12 -13.12 0.33 -0.69
CA ALA A 12 -11.72 0.49 -0.28
C ALA A 12 -11.44 0.23 1.21
N ASP A 13 -10.65 -0.81 1.49
CA ASP A 13 -9.78 -0.86 2.65
C ASP A 13 -8.43 -0.27 2.19
N PRO A 14 -8.14 1.01 2.49
CA PRO A 14 -6.97 1.68 1.95
C PRO A 14 -5.66 0.99 2.37
N ALA A 15 -5.64 0.31 3.53
CA ALA A 15 -4.47 -0.46 3.93
C ALA A 15 -4.27 -1.66 3.01
N TRP A 16 -5.35 -2.34 2.66
CA TRP A 16 -5.33 -3.47 1.74
C TRP A 16 -4.90 -3.05 0.33
N ASP A 17 -5.47 -1.96 -0.21
CA ASP A 17 -5.12 -1.43 -1.53
C ASP A 17 -3.64 -1.02 -1.60
N MET A 18 -3.13 -0.38 -0.54
CA MET A 18 -1.72 -0.04 -0.43
C MET A 18 -0.82 -1.28 -0.34
N LEU A 19 -1.21 -2.29 0.44
CA LEU A 19 -0.46 -3.55 0.54
C LEU A 19 -0.39 -4.30 -0.79
N LEU A 20 -1.50 -4.36 -1.52
CA LEU A 20 -1.54 -4.94 -2.87
C LEU A 20 -0.63 -4.18 -3.82
N GLN A 21 -0.67 -2.84 -3.81
CA GLN A 21 0.16 -2.02 -4.67
C GLN A 21 1.66 -2.16 -4.36
N LEU A 22 2.02 -2.23 -3.07
CA LEU A 22 3.37 -2.48 -2.59
C LEU A 22 3.85 -3.88 -2.98
N TYR A 23 3.02 -4.90 -2.81
CA TYR A 23 3.35 -6.27 -3.17
C TYR A 23 3.51 -6.44 -4.69
N ALA A 24 2.65 -5.82 -5.50
CA ALA A 24 2.80 -5.78 -6.95
C ALA A 24 4.10 -5.07 -7.37
N ALA A 25 4.47 -3.98 -6.68
CA ALA A 25 5.75 -3.31 -6.91
C ALA A 25 6.96 -4.21 -6.61
N PHE A 26 6.90 -4.93 -5.49
CA PHE A 26 7.90 -5.89 -5.07
C PHE A 26 8.09 -7.03 -6.09
N LEU A 27 7.00 -7.66 -6.55
CA LEU A 27 7.06 -8.73 -7.56
C LEU A 27 7.63 -8.25 -8.89
N SER A 28 7.34 -7.00 -9.27
CA SER A 28 7.86 -6.38 -10.49
C SER A 28 9.23 -5.73 -10.33
N GLN A 29 9.89 -5.88 -9.18
CA GLN A 29 11.18 -5.25 -8.85
C GLN A 29 11.22 -3.74 -9.12
N ARG A 30 10.10 -3.05 -8.89
CA ARG A 30 9.98 -1.59 -9.07
C ARG A 30 9.82 -0.90 -7.73
N ARG A 31 10.31 0.34 -7.65
CA ARG A 31 10.01 1.24 -6.53
C ARG A 31 8.74 2.04 -6.81
N ILE A 32 8.03 2.40 -5.74
CA ILE A 32 6.89 3.32 -5.81
C ILE A 32 7.06 4.46 -4.84
N SER A 33 6.73 5.68 -5.27
CA SER A 33 6.73 6.82 -4.35
C SER A 33 5.54 6.75 -3.39
N THR A 34 5.65 7.43 -2.25
CA THR A 34 4.51 7.61 -1.34
C THR A 34 3.34 8.31 -2.03
N GLY A 35 3.61 9.23 -2.96
CA GLY A 35 2.58 9.89 -3.76
C GLY A 35 1.82 8.93 -4.67
N GLU A 36 2.51 8.04 -5.39
CA GLU A 36 1.89 6.98 -6.20
C GLU A 36 1.06 6.01 -5.36
N LEU A 37 1.58 5.63 -4.18
CA LEU A 37 0.88 4.73 -3.26
C LEU A 37 -0.41 5.35 -2.72
N ILE A 38 -0.37 6.63 -2.34
CA ILE A 38 -1.55 7.40 -1.93
C ILE A 38 -2.56 7.48 -3.07
N LEU A 39 -2.10 7.80 -4.29
CA LEU A 39 -2.97 7.87 -5.46
C LEU A 39 -3.69 6.55 -5.72
N ALA A 40 -2.98 5.41 -5.59
CA ALA A 40 -3.57 4.08 -5.77
C ALA A 40 -4.64 3.74 -4.73
N SER A 41 -4.51 4.25 -3.50
CA SER A 41 -5.45 4.00 -2.40
C SER A 41 -6.77 4.80 -2.46
N GLY A 42 -6.86 5.81 -3.36
CA GLY A 42 -8.09 6.60 -3.54
C GLY A 42 -8.48 7.51 -2.37
N VAL A 43 -7.64 7.66 -1.34
CA VAL A 43 -7.91 8.52 -0.18
C VAL A 43 -7.22 9.88 -0.27
N PRO A 44 -7.69 10.92 0.48
CA PRO A 44 -6.99 12.19 0.58
C PRO A 44 -5.55 12.04 1.09
N SER A 45 -4.64 12.91 0.67
CA SER A 45 -3.20 12.78 0.96
C SER A 45 -2.86 12.65 2.45
N THR A 46 -3.51 13.44 3.32
CA THR A 46 -3.29 13.36 4.77
C THR A 46 -3.78 12.04 5.36
N THR A 47 -4.87 11.48 4.84
CA THR A 47 -5.37 10.15 5.20
C THR A 47 -4.41 9.07 4.71
N GLY A 48 -3.91 9.18 3.49
CA GLY A 48 -2.96 8.22 2.92
C GLY A 48 -1.64 8.18 3.68
N LEU A 49 -1.10 9.33 4.09
CA LEU A 49 0.09 9.40 4.94
C LEU A 49 -0.10 8.68 6.29
N ARG A 50 -1.29 8.80 6.90
CA ARG A 50 -1.63 8.07 8.14
C ARG A 50 -1.67 6.56 7.93
N TRP A 51 -2.16 6.10 6.78
CA TRP A 51 -2.16 4.68 6.44
C TRP A 51 -0.77 4.14 6.20
N ILE A 52 0.07 4.87 5.46
CA ILE A 52 1.48 4.50 5.27
C ILE A 52 2.18 4.38 6.62
N GLN A 53 2.03 5.37 7.51
CA GLN A 53 2.58 5.31 8.86
C GLN A 53 2.05 4.10 9.64
N LYS A 54 0.77 3.77 9.52
CA LYS A 54 0.20 2.60 10.20
C LYS A 54 0.82 1.29 9.68
N LEU A 55 1.01 1.15 8.36
CA LEU A 55 1.66 -0.02 7.76
C LEU A 55 3.11 -0.18 8.21
N GLU A 56 3.84 0.93 8.36
CA GLU A 56 5.19 0.90 8.97
C GLU A 56 5.16 0.47 10.43
N LEU A 57 4.25 1.03 11.23
CA LEU A 57 4.12 0.71 12.66
C LEU A 57 3.80 -0.76 12.91
N VAL A 58 3.05 -1.41 12.00
CA VAL A 58 2.75 -2.85 12.09
C VAL A 58 3.75 -3.73 11.32
N GLY A 59 4.87 -3.15 10.85
CA GLY A 59 5.96 -3.88 10.24
C GLY A 59 5.67 -4.42 8.83
N LEU A 60 4.68 -3.88 8.12
CA LEU A 60 4.28 -4.36 6.78
C LEU A 60 4.88 -3.55 5.62
N ALA A 61 5.37 -2.34 5.88
CA ALA A 61 5.95 -1.46 4.88
C ALA A 61 7.16 -0.70 5.45
N ASN A 62 8.02 -0.22 4.55
CA ASN A 62 9.17 0.63 4.84
C ASN A 62 9.12 1.89 3.97
N ARG A 63 9.73 2.99 4.44
CA ARG A 63 10.02 4.18 3.64
C ARG A 63 11.49 4.53 3.61
N ALA A 64 11.94 5.03 2.47
CA ALA A 64 13.28 5.57 2.29
C ALA A 64 13.23 6.92 1.55
N VAL A 65 13.92 7.92 2.08
CA VAL A 65 14.10 9.20 1.37
C VAL A 65 15.02 8.96 0.17
N ASP A 66 14.69 9.55 -0.98
CA ASP A 66 15.56 9.48 -2.16
C ASP A 66 16.84 10.30 -1.90
N PRO A 67 18.04 9.71 -1.98
CA PRO A 67 19.29 10.42 -1.75
C PRO A 67 19.58 11.51 -2.79
N LEU A 68 18.93 11.46 -3.97
CA LEU A 68 19.11 12.42 -5.05
C LEU A 68 18.04 13.53 -5.03
N ASP A 69 16.89 13.29 -4.38
CA ASP A 69 15.80 14.24 -4.24
C ASP A 69 15.09 14.08 -2.89
N GLY A 70 15.47 14.87 -1.90
CA GLY A 70 14.89 14.82 -0.55
C GLY A 70 13.39 15.13 -0.46
N ARG A 71 12.75 15.57 -1.55
CA ARG A 71 11.29 15.74 -1.63
C ARG A 71 10.58 14.42 -1.95
N ARG A 72 11.28 13.45 -2.54
CA ARG A 72 10.75 12.15 -2.90
C ARG A 72 11.01 11.15 -1.79
N VAL A 73 9.95 10.41 -1.43
CA VAL A 73 10.02 9.31 -0.48
C VAL A 73 9.52 8.06 -1.18
N TRP A 74 10.37 7.04 -1.22
CA TRP A 74 10.05 5.71 -1.71
C TRP A 74 9.35 4.92 -0.62
N ALA A 75 8.38 4.09 -1.01
CA ALA A 75 7.71 3.13 -0.16
C ALA A 75 7.92 1.72 -0.74
N GLU A 76 8.24 0.77 0.13
CA GLU A 76 8.51 -0.62 -0.22
C GLU A 76 7.79 -1.53 0.78
N ILE A 77 7.35 -2.72 0.33
CA ILE A 77 6.84 -3.72 1.26
C ILE A 77 8.00 -4.22 2.15
N SER A 78 7.74 -4.49 3.42
CA SER A 78 8.75 -5.15 4.26
C SER A 78 8.86 -6.63 3.92
N GLU A 79 9.92 -7.31 4.38
CA GLU A 79 10.03 -8.77 4.28
C GLU A 79 8.85 -9.48 4.95
N GLU A 80 8.44 -9.02 6.14
CA GLU A 80 7.29 -9.58 6.86
C GLU A 80 5.99 -9.37 6.09
N GLY A 81 5.79 -8.18 5.50
CA GLY A 81 4.65 -7.88 4.65
C GLY A 81 4.60 -8.79 3.42
N ALA A 82 5.73 -8.96 2.73
CA ALA A 82 5.82 -9.83 1.57
C ALA A 82 5.55 -11.30 1.92
N LEU A 83 6.06 -11.78 3.06
CA LEU A 83 5.80 -13.13 3.54
C LEU A 83 4.30 -13.35 3.83
N LYS A 84 3.65 -12.43 4.54
CA LYS A 84 2.22 -12.52 4.84
C LYS A 84 1.35 -12.49 3.58
N MET A 85 1.69 -11.64 2.61
CA MET A 85 1.00 -11.57 1.32
C MET A 85 1.14 -12.88 0.54
N ARG A 86 2.34 -13.47 0.50
CA ARG A 86 2.56 -14.78 -0.12
C ARG A 86 1.68 -15.87 0.50
N ILE A 87 1.71 -16.00 1.84
CA ILE A 87 0.89 -16.99 2.57
C ILE A 87 -0.61 -16.79 2.27
N LEU A 88 -1.06 -15.55 2.26
CA LEU A 88 -2.46 -15.21 1.97
C LEU A 88 -2.87 -15.67 0.55
N PHE A 89 -2.06 -15.34 -0.48
CA PHE A 89 -2.34 -15.77 -1.85
C PHE A 89 -2.27 -17.28 -2.03
N ASP A 90 -1.31 -17.95 -1.39
CA ASP A 90 -1.23 -19.42 -1.41
C ASP A 90 -2.50 -20.04 -0.78
N THR A 91 -2.93 -19.54 0.37
CA THR A 91 -4.13 -20.05 1.08
C THR A 91 -5.40 -19.93 0.23
N ILE A 92 -5.57 -18.81 -0.49
CA ILE A 92 -6.71 -18.59 -1.39
C ILE A 92 -6.64 -19.53 -2.59
N ALA A 93 -5.44 -19.73 -3.16
CA ALA A 93 -5.25 -20.60 -4.32
C ALA A 93 -5.54 -22.09 -4.03
N TRP A 94 -5.36 -22.56 -2.80
CA TRP A 94 -5.69 -23.93 -2.39
C TRP A 94 -7.14 -24.13 -1.93
N SER A 95 -7.91 -23.06 -1.78
CA SER A 95 -9.32 -23.10 -1.34
C SER A 95 -10.33 -22.93 -2.49
N SER A 96 -9.84 -22.85 -3.74
CA SER A 96 -10.62 -22.70 -4.98
C SER A 96 -10.42 -23.89 -5.90
#